data_AF-A0A2A9KAE3-F1
#
_entry.id   AF-A0A2A9KAE3-F1
#
_cell.length_a   1.000
_cell.length_b   1.000
_cell.length_c   1.000
_cell.angle_alpha   90.00
_cell.angle_beta   90.00
_cell.angle_gamma   90.00
#
_symmetry.space_group_name_H-M   'P 1'
#
loop_
_entity.id
_entity.type
_entity.pdbx_description
1 polymer ?
#
loop_
_entity_poly.entity_id
_entity_poly.type
_entity_poly.pdbx_seq_one_letter_code
_entity_poly.pdbx_strand_id
1 'polypeptide(L)'
;MSMGASRDSLGRLRARREPIDVAEKRPEDKRLDKLMGVRRQRLDRLERERLDARQTWRDSRARLHQAKRGWRAALQEAQQYWRQARSSFFQMAITSGKFRQSKAAYDRMKQSASLQRLAACQLATSCKDDGRAFFAAHQVLADARRQQEKLTILRDELRASGKPVEE
;
A
#
# COMPACT_ATOMS: atom_id res chain seq x y z
N MET A 1 101.96 0.75 34.99
CA MET A 1 100.53 0.91 35.32
C MET A 1 100.24 2.41 35.15
N SER A 2 99.34 2.94 34.32
CA SER A 2 98.14 2.42 33.65
C SER A 2 97.95 3.14 32.31
N MET A 3 97.38 2.43 31.32
CA MET A 3 96.90 2.93 30.02
C MET A 3 95.54 3.63 30.14
N GLY A 4 95.15 4.37 29.10
CA GLY A 4 93.74 4.66 28.77
C GLY A 4 93.57 6.01 28.06
N ALA A 5 93.66 6.09 26.73
CA ALA A 5 92.64 5.75 25.72
C ALA A 5 91.64 6.88 25.42
N SER A 6 91.71 7.36 24.17
CA SER A 6 90.76 8.21 23.45
C SER A 6 89.30 7.85 23.69
N ARG A 7 88.40 8.84 23.55
CA ARG A 7 87.19 8.68 22.72
C ARG A 7 86.45 10.00 22.50
N ASP A 8 86.35 10.34 21.22
CA ASP A 8 85.27 11.12 20.62
C ASP A 8 83.90 10.66 21.17
N SER A 9 83.11 11.61 21.67
CA SER A 9 81.70 11.37 22.00
C SER A 9 80.81 11.74 20.81
N LEU A 10 80.42 10.67 20.11
CA LEU A 10 79.39 10.61 19.08
C LEU A 10 78.02 11.08 19.59
N GLY A 11 77.31 11.85 18.75
CA GLY A 11 75.86 11.72 18.53
C GLY A 11 74.91 12.40 19.51
N ARG A 12 74.29 13.51 19.08
CA ARG A 12 73.03 14.01 19.68
C ARG A 12 71.96 12.91 19.60
N LEU A 13 71.62 12.32 20.74
CA LEU A 13 70.48 11.42 20.88
C LEU A 13 69.20 12.18 20.52
N ARG A 14 68.56 11.79 19.39
CA ARG A 14 67.20 12.19 19.07
C ARG A 14 66.29 11.74 20.21
N ALA A 15 65.66 12.71 20.88
CA ALA A 15 64.64 12.45 21.90
C ALA A 15 63.58 11.49 21.31
N ARG A 16 63.52 10.27 21.85
CA ARG A 16 62.49 9.30 21.52
C ARG A 16 61.16 9.88 21.99
N ARG A 17 60.23 10.13 21.05
CA ARG A 17 58.85 10.46 21.37
C ARG A 17 58.22 9.22 21.99
N GLU A 18 57.78 9.32 23.24
CA GLU A 18 56.98 8.27 23.85
C GLU A 18 55.69 8.10 23.03
N PRO A 19 55.26 6.87 22.71
CA PRO A 19 53.98 6.64 22.07
C PRO A 19 52.87 7.16 22.98
N ILE A 20 52.15 8.19 22.53
CA ILE A 20 50.93 8.63 23.19
C ILE A 20 49.96 7.45 23.09
N ASP A 21 49.54 6.91 24.23
CA ASP A 21 48.52 5.86 24.28
C ASP A 21 47.17 6.49 23.91
N VAL A 22 46.90 6.57 22.61
CA VAL A 22 45.65 7.08 22.09
C VAL A 22 44.59 6.01 22.33
N ALA A 23 43.70 6.26 23.29
CA ALA A 23 42.57 5.39 23.55
C ALA A 23 41.84 5.06 22.24
N GLU A 24 41.80 3.78 21.88
CA GLU A 24 41.15 3.34 20.65
C GLU A 24 39.70 3.80 20.63
N LYS A 25 39.27 4.39 19.49
CA LYS A 25 37.90 4.86 19.33
C LYS A 25 36.95 3.68 19.51
N ARG A 26 36.09 3.75 20.54
CA ARG A 26 35.09 2.70 20.80
C ARG A 26 34.25 2.48 19.53
N PRO A 27 34.00 1.21 19.14
CA PRO A 27 33.20 0.93 17.95
C PRO A 27 31.78 1.47 18.11
N GLU A 28 31.29 2.18 17.10
CA GLU A 28 29.94 2.74 17.07
C GLU A 28 28.89 1.62 17.02
N ASP A 29 27.86 1.68 17.87
CA ASP A 29 26.77 0.70 17.87
C ASP A 29 25.86 0.88 16.64
N LYS A 30 26.02 -0.02 15.66
CA LYS A 30 25.25 -0.01 14.41
C LYS A 30 23.90 -0.73 14.50
N ARG A 31 23.49 -1.22 15.68
CA ARG A 31 22.24 -1.99 15.85
C ARG A 31 21.00 -1.19 15.45
N LEU A 32 20.94 0.09 15.83
CA LEU A 32 19.83 0.98 15.50
C LEU A 32 19.75 1.25 13.99
N ASP A 33 20.87 1.56 13.34
CA ASP A 33 20.93 1.81 11.90
C ASP A 33 20.55 0.54 11.10
N LYS A 34 20.98 -0.65 11.54
CA LYS A 34 20.55 -1.92 10.95
C LYS A 34 19.03 -2.13 11.09
N LEU A 35 18.46 -1.85 12.27
CA LEU A 35 17.02 -1.96 12.51
C LEU A 35 16.23 -0.99 11.62
N MET A 36 16.69 0.27 11.49
CA MET A 36 16.10 1.26 10.60
C MET A 36 16.15 0.82 9.13
N GLY A 37 17.25 0.20 8.69
CA GLY A 37 17.39 -0.35 7.34
C GLY A 37 16.36 -1.44 7.04
N VAL A 38 16.20 -2.42 7.94
CA VAL A 38 15.19 -3.49 7.80
C VAL A 38 13.77 -2.92 7.80
N ARG A 39 13.49 -1.94 8.67
CA ARG A 39 12.16 -1.30 8.74
C ARG A 39 11.84 -0.47 7.50
N ARG A 40 12.83 0.19 6.90
CA ARG A 40 12.67 0.88 5.61
C ARG A 40 12.28 -0.10 4.50
N GLN A 41 12.95 -1.24 4.39
CA GLN A 41 12.56 -2.28 3.42
C GLN A 41 11.13 -2.80 3.64
N ARG A 42 10.73 -2.97 4.91
CA ARG A 42 9.36 -3.36 5.26
C ARG A 42 8.35 -2.27 4.90
N LEU A 43 8.68 -0.99 5.09
CA LEU A 43 7.85 0.14 4.67
C LEU A 43 7.64 0.13 3.16
N ASP A 44 8.70 -0.02 2.37
CA ASP A 44 8.60 -0.08 0.91
C ASP A 44 7.66 -1.23 0.47
N ARG A 45 7.73 -2.38 1.15
CA ARG A 45 6.79 -3.49 0.93
C ARG A 45 5.35 -3.13 1.28
N LEU A 46 5.11 -2.53 2.45
CA LEU A 46 3.76 -2.10 2.87
C LEU A 46 3.17 -1.05 1.92
N GLU A 47 4.01 -0.17 1.35
CA GLU A 47 3.58 0.80 0.35
C GLU A 47 3.10 0.12 -0.93
N ARG A 48 3.83 -0.90 -1.42
CA ARG A 48 3.42 -1.73 -2.56
C ARG A 48 2.11 -2.45 -2.26
N GLU A 49 2.03 -3.15 -1.13
CA GLU A 49 0.80 -3.85 -0.71
C GLU A 49 -0.42 -2.91 -0.63
N ARG A 50 -0.24 -1.68 -0.12
CA ARG A 50 -1.30 -0.66 -0.11
C ARG A 50 -1.67 -0.19 -1.52
N LEU A 51 -0.70 -0.03 -2.42
CA LEU A 51 -0.96 0.35 -3.81
C LEU A 51 -1.72 -0.76 -4.56
N ASP A 52 -1.32 -2.01 -4.38
CA ASP A 52 -1.99 -3.17 -4.96
C ASP A 52 -3.42 -3.29 -4.43
N ALA A 53 -3.61 -3.19 -3.12
CA ALA A 53 -4.95 -3.19 -2.50
C ALA A 53 -5.82 -2.02 -3.01
N ARG A 54 -5.22 -0.84 -3.22
CA ARG A 54 -5.92 0.31 -3.82
C ARG A 54 -6.37 0.00 -5.24
N GLN A 55 -5.50 -0.61 -6.05
CA GLN A 55 -5.81 -0.93 -7.44
C GLN A 55 -6.93 -1.97 -7.51
N THR A 56 -6.82 -3.06 -6.76
CA THR A 56 -7.87 -4.08 -6.62
C THR A 56 -9.21 -3.45 -6.23
N TRP A 57 -9.22 -2.57 -5.22
CA TRP A 57 -10.46 -1.91 -4.80
C TRP A 57 -11.06 -1.01 -5.90
N ARG A 58 -10.22 -0.29 -6.67
CA ARG A 58 -10.69 0.53 -7.81
C ARG A 58 -11.29 -0.35 -8.91
N ASP A 59 -10.65 -1.47 -9.23
CA ASP A 59 -11.12 -2.40 -10.25
C ASP A 59 -12.46 -3.02 -9.85
N SER A 60 -12.60 -3.43 -8.58
CA SER A 60 -13.88 -3.93 -8.05
C SER A 60 -14.97 -2.86 -8.06
N ARG A 61 -14.65 -1.60 -7.76
CA ARG A 61 -15.60 -0.47 -7.89
C ARG A 61 -16.04 -0.27 -9.34
N ALA A 62 -15.11 -0.35 -10.30
CA ALA A 62 -15.42 -0.21 -11.71
C ALA A 62 -16.35 -1.34 -12.20
N ARG A 63 -16.04 -2.60 -11.84
CA ARG A 63 -16.87 -3.77 -12.12
C ARG A 63 -18.28 -3.65 -11.53
N LEU A 64 -18.38 -3.27 -10.25
CA LEU A 64 -19.66 -3.03 -9.58
C LEU A 64 -20.49 -1.96 -10.29
N HIS A 65 -19.84 -0.86 -10.68
CA HIS A 65 -20.51 0.23 -11.37
C HIS A 65 -21.01 -0.20 -12.76
N GLN A 66 -20.21 -0.96 -13.51
CA GLN A 66 -20.63 -1.54 -14.78
C GLN A 66 -21.81 -2.50 -14.61
N ALA A 67 -21.77 -3.39 -13.61
CA ALA A 67 -22.86 -4.32 -13.32
C ALA A 67 -24.16 -3.60 -12.95
N LYS A 68 -24.09 -2.55 -12.12
CA LYS A 68 -25.24 -1.70 -11.79
C LYS A 68 -25.81 -0.98 -13.01
N ARG A 69 -24.96 -0.49 -13.91
CA ARG A 69 -25.38 0.12 -15.18
C ARG A 69 -26.08 -0.91 -16.06
N GLY A 70 -25.51 -2.10 -16.21
CA GLY A 70 -26.10 -3.20 -16.97
C GLY A 70 -27.50 -3.57 -16.45
N TRP A 71 -27.63 -3.80 -15.14
CA TRP A 71 -28.93 -4.08 -14.51
C TRP A 71 -29.97 -2.98 -14.77
N ARG A 72 -29.59 -1.70 -14.62
CA ARG A 72 -30.50 -0.58 -14.88
C ARG A 72 -30.91 -0.52 -16.35
N ALA A 73 -29.99 -0.74 -17.27
CA ALA A 73 -30.26 -0.77 -18.71
C ALA A 73 -31.23 -1.91 -19.05
N ALA A 74 -30.97 -3.13 -18.57
CA ALA A 74 -31.86 -4.29 -18.78
C ALA A 74 -33.27 -4.05 -18.22
N LEU A 75 -33.38 -3.41 -17.06
CA LEU A 75 -34.68 -3.04 -16.48
C LEU A 75 -35.42 -2.00 -17.35
N GLN A 76 -34.71 -0.98 -17.81
CA GLN A 76 -35.28 0.05 -18.69
C GLN A 76 -35.73 -0.55 -20.02
N GLU A 77 -34.92 -1.42 -20.62
CA GLU A 77 -35.23 -2.13 -21.86
C GLU A 77 -36.50 -2.99 -21.70
N ALA A 78 -36.58 -3.78 -20.63
CA ALA A 78 -37.76 -4.58 -20.33
C ALA A 78 -39.03 -3.71 -20.18
N GLN A 79 -38.92 -2.56 -19.50
CA GLN A 79 -40.03 -1.62 -19.34
C GLN A 79 -40.42 -0.93 -20.65
N GLN A 80 -39.46 -0.57 -21.49
CA GLN A 80 -39.72 0.02 -22.81
C GLN A 80 -40.41 -0.99 -23.72
N TYR A 81 -39.89 -2.21 -23.80
CA TYR A 81 -40.48 -3.32 -24.55
C TYR A 81 -41.94 -3.56 -24.12
N TRP A 82 -42.20 -3.63 -22.81
CA TRP A 82 -43.54 -3.85 -22.31
C TRP A 82 -44.50 -2.70 -22.62
N ARG A 83 -44.04 -1.45 -22.51
CA ARG A 83 -44.84 -0.28 -22.88
C ARG A 83 -45.19 -0.29 -24.37
N GLN A 84 -44.23 -0.62 -25.23
CA GLN A 84 -44.46 -0.71 -26.67
C GLN A 84 -45.44 -1.83 -27.03
N ALA A 85 -45.29 -3.01 -26.43
CA ALA A 85 -46.19 -4.13 -26.65
C ALA A 85 -47.63 -3.80 -26.22
N ARG A 86 -47.79 -3.13 -25.06
CA ARG A 86 -49.11 -2.63 -24.60
C ARG A 86 -49.69 -1.61 -25.56
N SER A 87 -48.92 -0.59 -25.97
CA SER A 87 -49.37 0.42 -26.92
C SER A 87 -49.85 -0.21 -28.23
N SER A 88 -49.07 -1.14 -28.77
CA SER A 88 -49.39 -1.84 -30.03
C SER A 88 -50.67 -2.67 -29.90
N PHE A 89 -50.90 -3.31 -28.76
CA PHE A 89 -52.12 -4.06 -28.51
C PHE A 89 -53.34 -3.13 -28.40
N PHE A 90 -53.24 -2.02 -27.66
CA PHE A 90 -54.34 -1.05 -27.53
C PHE A 90 -54.64 -0.30 -28.82
N GLN A 91 -53.65 -0.10 -29.68
CA GLN A 91 -53.83 0.44 -31.04
C GLN A 91 -54.37 -0.61 -32.02
N MET A 92 -54.69 -1.83 -31.55
CA MET A 92 -55.12 -2.97 -32.37
C MET A 92 -54.11 -3.34 -33.48
N ALA A 93 -52.84 -2.93 -33.34
CA ALA A 93 -51.77 -3.23 -34.30
C ALA A 93 -51.24 -4.67 -34.17
N ILE A 94 -51.50 -5.33 -33.04
CA ILE A 94 -51.13 -6.74 -32.81
C ILE A 94 -52.31 -7.54 -32.26
N THR A 95 -52.32 -8.84 -32.55
CA THR A 95 -53.36 -9.76 -32.06
C THR A 95 -53.15 -10.14 -30.60
N SER A 96 -54.21 -10.68 -29.97
CA SER A 96 -54.16 -11.21 -28.60
C SER A 96 -53.09 -12.29 -28.41
N GLY A 97 -52.88 -13.15 -29.42
CA GLY A 97 -51.81 -14.16 -29.43
C GLY A 97 -50.42 -13.54 -29.38
N LYS A 98 -50.16 -12.51 -30.22
CA LYS A 98 -48.90 -11.76 -30.23
C LYS A 98 -48.68 -10.98 -28.94
N PHE A 99 -49.74 -10.45 -28.33
CA PHE A 99 -49.65 -9.79 -27.03
C PHE A 99 -49.27 -10.77 -25.90
N ARG A 100 -49.85 -11.98 -25.86
CA ARG A 100 -49.45 -13.03 -24.90
C ARG A 100 -47.99 -13.45 -25.08
N GLN A 101 -47.52 -13.59 -26.31
CA GLN A 101 -46.11 -13.86 -26.61
C GLN A 101 -45.20 -12.74 -26.10
N SER A 102 -45.58 -11.48 -26.32
CA SER A 102 -44.84 -10.32 -25.83
C SER A 102 -44.80 -10.27 -24.29
N LYS A 103 -45.90 -10.62 -23.61
CA LYS A 103 -45.92 -10.74 -22.15
C LYS A 103 -44.91 -11.80 -21.66
N ALA A 104 -44.89 -12.98 -22.28
CA ALA A 104 -43.94 -14.02 -21.93
C ALA A 104 -42.48 -13.59 -22.17
N ALA A 105 -42.21 -12.84 -23.25
CA ALA A 105 -40.90 -12.27 -23.51
C ALA A 105 -40.49 -11.24 -22.43
N TYR A 106 -41.41 -10.34 -22.06
CA TYR A 106 -41.20 -9.38 -20.97
C TYR A 106 -40.87 -10.08 -19.64
N ASP A 107 -41.59 -11.15 -19.29
CA ASP A 107 -41.33 -11.90 -18.06
C ASP A 107 -39.92 -12.51 -18.06
N ARG A 108 -39.43 -13.02 -19.20
CA ARG A 108 -38.04 -13.48 -19.35
C ARG A 108 -37.03 -12.33 -19.21
N MET A 109 -37.30 -11.16 -19.80
CA MET A 109 -36.44 -9.98 -19.65
C MET A 109 -36.36 -9.53 -18.18
N LYS A 110 -37.48 -9.55 -17.46
CA LYS A 110 -37.53 -9.24 -16.03
C LYS A 110 -36.72 -10.24 -15.19
N GLN A 111 -36.80 -11.53 -15.52
CA GLN A 111 -35.98 -12.57 -14.88
C GLN A 111 -34.48 -12.31 -15.14
N SER A 112 -34.10 -12.03 -16.39
CA SER A 112 -32.71 -11.68 -16.76
C SER A 112 -32.21 -10.45 -15.98
N ALA A 113 -33.00 -9.38 -15.89
CA ALA A 113 -32.64 -8.21 -15.09
C ALA A 113 -32.48 -8.54 -13.59
N SER A 114 -33.26 -9.49 -13.07
CA SER A 114 -33.15 -9.95 -11.68
C SER A 114 -31.85 -10.73 -11.43
N LEU A 115 -31.41 -11.55 -12.39
CA LEU A 115 -30.11 -12.23 -12.34
C LEU A 115 -28.95 -11.22 -12.36
N GLN A 116 -29.04 -10.19 -13.21
CA GLN A 116 -28.04 -9.12 -13.23
C GLN A 116 -27.98 -8.34 -11.92
N ARG A 117 -29.14 -8.09 -11.28
CA ARG A 117 -29.20 -7.48 -9.96
C ARG A 117 -28.49 -8.34 -8.91
N LEU A 118 -28.72 -9.65 -8.93
CA LEU A 118 -28.06 -10.58 -8.00
C LEU A 118 -26.53 -10.53 -8.16
N ALA A 119 -26.04 -10.57 -9.40
CA ALA A 119 -24.62 -10.43 -9.69
C ALA A 119 -24.05 -9.08 -9.19
N ALA A 120 -24.78 -7.98 -9.39
CA ALA A 120 -24.39 -6.66 -8.87
C ALA A 120 -24.34 -6.62 -7.33
N CYS A 121 -25.24 -7.33 -6.65
CA CYS A 121 -25.22 -7.47 -5.19
C CYS A 121 -23.99 -8.26 -4.70
N GLN A 122 -23.65 -9.37 -5.37
CA GLN A 122 -22.44 -10.15 -5.05
C GLN A 122 -21.17 -9.31 -5.23
N LEU A 123 -21.07 -8.57 -6.35
CA LEU A 123 -19.98 -7.63 -6.58
C LEU A 123 -19.93 -6.50 -5.54
N ALA A 124 -21.07 -6.09 -4.99
CA ALA A 124 -21.10 -5.07 -3.94
C ALA A 124 -20.46 -5.57 -2.65
N THR A 125 -20.63 -6.85 -2.31
CA THR A 125 -19.97 -7.47 -1.15
C THR A 125 -18.46 -7.53 -1.36
N SER A 126 -18.00 -8.11 -2.49
CA SER A 126 -16.56 -8.17 -2.80
C SER A 126 -15.91 -6.78 -2.83
N CYS A 127 -16.57 -5.78 -3.43
CA CYS A 127 -16.07 -4.41 -3.44
C CYS A 127 -15.94 -3.79 -2.04
N LYS A 128 -16.79 -4.19 -1.08
CA LYS A 128 -16.66 -3.75 0.33
C LYS A 128 -15.48 -4.43 0.99
N ASP A 129 -15.27 -5.72 0.74
CA ASP A 129 -14.16 -6.49 1.33
C ASP A 129 -12.81 -5.98 0.81
N ASP A 130 -12.69 -5.70 -0.49
CA ASP A 130 -11.50 -5.07 -1.07
C ASP A 130 -11.25 -3.67 -0.48
N GLY A 131 -12.33 -2.92 -0.22
CA GLY A 131 -12.24 -1.64 0.47
C GLY A 131 -11.70 -1.78 1.89
N ARG A 132 -12.20 -2.77 2.65
CA ARG A 132 -11.69 -3.07 4.00
C ARG A 132 -10.20 -3.43 3.96
N ALA A 133 -9.78 -4.27 3.01
CA ALA A 133 -8.38 -4.64 2.83
C ALA A 133 -7.50 -3.41 2.53
N PHE A 134 -7.93 -2.52 1.64
CA PHE A 134 -7.22 -1.27 1.37
C PHE A 134 -7.09 -0.38 2.61
N PHE A 135 -8.18 -0.15 3.35
CA PHE A 135 -8.14 0.69 4.55
C PHE A 135 -7.30 0.07 5.68
N ALA A 136 -7.33 -1.26 5.82
CA ALA A 136 -6.45 -1.97 6.75
C ALA A 136 -4.97 -1.77 6.36
N ALA A 137 -4.61 -2.00 5.09
CA ALA A 137 -3.25 -1.76 4.60
C ALA A 137 -2.82 -0.30 4.75
N HIS A 138 -3.74 0.65 4.54
CA HIS A 138 -3.50 2.07 4.75
C HIS A 138 -3.17 2.40 6.20
N GLN A 139 -3.92 1.84 7.15
CA GLN A 139 -3.69 2.02 8.58
C GLN A 139 -2.35 1.42 9.00
N VAL A 140 -2.05 0.18 8.58
CA VAL A 140 -0.78 -0.49 8.88
C VAL A 140 0.42 0.32 8.37
N LEU A 141 0.33 0.86 7.15
CA LEU A 141 1.38 1.72 6.60
C LEU A 141 1.54 3.02 7.41
N ALA A 142 0.44 3.67 7.80
CA ALA A 142 0.48 4.88 8.62
C ALA A 142 1.14 4.61 9.99
N ASP A 143 0.81 3.49 10.63
CA ASP A 143 1.41 3.08 11.90
C ASP A 143 2.90 2.78 11.76
N ALA A 144 3.28 2.08 10.70
CA ALA A 144 4.68 1.76 10.42
C ALA A 144 5.51 3.04 10.16
N ARG A 145 4.96 4.03 9.44
CA ARG A 145 5.62 5.32 9.21
C ARG A 145 5.85 6.08 10.51
N ARG A 146 4.84 6.16 11.38
CA ARG A 146 4.97 6.75 12.72
C ARG A 146 6.06 6.08 13.55
N GLN A 147 6.17 4.75 13.49
CA GLN A 147 7.25 4.04 14.19
C GLN A 147 8.63 4.33 13.61
N GLN A 148 8.75 4.46 12.28
CA GLN A 148 10.01 4.80 11.62
C GLN A 148 10.46 6.24 11.94
N GLU A 149 9.53 7.19 11.99
CA GLU A 149 9.79 8.56 12.42
C GLU A 149 10.33 8.58 13.85
N LYS A 150 9.69 7.86 14.79
CA LYS A 150 10.18 7.72 16.17
C LYS A 150 11.62 7.20 16.25
N LEU A 151 11.95 6.18 15.46
CA LEU A 151 13.33 5.64 15.44
C LEU A 151 14.33 6.63 14.85
N THR A 152 13.90 7.44 13.89
CA THR A 152 14.75 8.50 13.31
C THR A 152 15.06 9.56 14.36
N ILE A 153 14.05 10.01 15.10
CA ILE A 153 14.21 10.95 16.23
C ILE A 153 15.16 10.37 17.28
N LEU A 154 14.94 9.13 17.72
CA LEU A 154 15.81 8.48 18.72
C LEU A 154 17.27 8.37 18.24
N ARG A 155 17.50 8.07 16.96
CA ARG A 155 18.85 8.03 16.40
C ARG A 155 19.50 9.41 16.46
N ASP A 156 18.76 10.45 16.12
CA ASP A 156 19.27 11.81 16.09
C ASP A 156 19.54 12.33 17.51
N GLU A 157 18.69 11.99 18.49
CA GLU A 157 18.92 12.26 19.92
C GLU A 157 20.15 11.55 20.47
N LEU A 158 20.35 10.25 20.15
CA LEU A 158 21.54 9.49 20.56
C LEU A 158 22.82 10.05 19.94
N ARG A 159 22.76 10.55 18.70
CA ARG A 159 23.90 11.23 18.07
C ARG A 159 24.18 12.59 18.69
N ALA A 160 23.15 13.30 19.17
CA ALA A 160 23.31 14.57 19.85
C ALA A 160 23.89 14.39 21.27
N SER A 161 23.44 13.38 22.02
CA SER A 161 23.95 13.08 23.37
C SER A 161 25.33 12.41 23.40
N GLY A 162 25.74 11.78 22.30
CA GLY A 162 27.08 11.21 22.11
C GLY A 162 28.16 12.22 21.69
N LYS A 163 27.81 13.50 21.47
CA LYS A 163 28.81 14.57 21.29
C LYS A 163 29.29 15.05 22.67
N PRO A 164 30.61 15.13 22.93
CA PRO A 164 31.08 15.82 24.12
C PRO A 164 30.61 17.28 24.06
N VAL A 165 30.07 17.78 25.16
CA VAL A 165 29.92 19.21 25.41
C VAL A 165 31.35 19.73 25.52
N GLU A 166 31.84 20.37 24.46
CA GLU A 166 33.08 21.15 24.53
C GLU A 166 32.78 22.40 25.36
N GLU A 167 33.16 22.35 26.64
CA GLU A 167 33.52 23.54 27.44
C GLU A 167 35.04 23.74 27.38
#